data_AF-A0A345NTK8-F1
#
_entry.id   AF-A0A345NTK8-F1
#
_cell.length_a   1.000
_cell.length_b   1.000
_cell.length_c   1.000
_cell.angle_alpha   90.00
_cell.angle_beta   90.00
_cell.angle_gamma   90.00
#
_symmetry.space_group_name_H-M   'P 1'
#
loop_
_entity.id
_entity.type
_entity.pdbx_description
1 polymer ?
#
loop_
_entity_poly.entity_id
_entity_poly.type
_entity_poly.pdbx_seq_one_letter_code
_entity_poly.pdbx_strand_id
1 'polypeptide(L)'
;MKRLLSLVLASFLLLSIAPDFASANSPTSLISTARNYLGTPYLLGGTTPRAFDCSGYTQYVFNKEGVSLPRTTGQQIAVGSPVSKSNLEVGDLVFFNTSGRGVSHVGIYIGSNNFIHASVSKGVMVSSLNDPYYWKSRYMGARRVTEFEPENTNDTTIDKEQEPVKTETQVAVVSPVKEVIYATRAEVAQELADTLGLDQSTVNLTFKDVDESNPHYHAISAVAEANIFSGFQGNFNPNKELTRGQMAKVLVEAFELQGSTPANFTDVPKDHWAFDYINTLYHNKVTSGYGDGKYGLDDKVTIKHLHSFINSITK
;
A
#
# COMPACT_ATOMS: atom_id res chain seq x y z
N MET A 1 75.04 -5.63 18.10
CA MET A 1 74.18 -6.77 17.71
C MET A 1 73.19 -7.06 18.82
N LYS A 2 71.96 -7.44 18.44
CA LYS A 2 70.82 -7.89 19.27
C LYS A 2 69.83 -6.80 19.73
N ARG A 3 68.81 -6.66 18.89
CA ARG A 3 67.52 -5.99 19.08
C ARG A 3 66.69 -6.81 20.07
N LEU A 4 65.90 -6.17 20.93
CA LEU A 4 64.80 -6.82 21.63
C LEU A 4 63.48 -6.18 21.22
N LEU A 5 62.60 -7.08 20.82
CA LEU A 5 61.36 -6.94 20.07
C LEU A 5 60.23 -6.55 21.03
N SER A 6 59.61 -5.38 20.85
CA SER A 6 58.32 -5.09 21.49
C SER A 6 57.21 -5.64 20.61
N LEU A 7 56.53 -6.69 21.06
CA LEU A 7 55.27 -7.15 20.48
C LEU A 7 54.19 -6.09 20.76
N VAL A 8 53.80 -5.33 19.74
CA VAL A 8 52.51 -4.66 19.70
C VAL A 8 51.57 -5.59 18.93
N LEU A 9 50.75 -6.33 19.66
CA LEU A 9 49.68 -7.14 19.09
C LEU A 9 48.55 -6.18 18.68
N ALA A 10 48.68 -5.58 17.50
CA ALA A 10 47.61 -4.82 16.87
C ALA A 10 46.53 -5.83 16.44
N SER A 11 45.52 -6.00 17.29
CA SER A 11 44.29 -6.69 16.95
C SER A 11 43.57 -5.86 15.88
N PHE A 12 43.84 -6.16 14.62
CA PHE A 12 43.07 -5.66 13.49
C PHE A 12 41.75 -6.43 13.48
N LEU A 13 40.75 -5.86 14.17
CA LEU A 13 39.37 -6.27 14.01
C LEU A 13 38.96 -5.91 12.57
N LEU A 14 39.04 -6.89 11.67
CA LEU A 14 38.49 -6.78 10.33
C LEU A 14 36.97 -6.69 10.46
N LEU A 15 36.46 -5.46 10.56
CA LEU A 15 35.05 -5.19 10.40
C LEU A 15 34.73 -5.42 8.92
N SER A 16 34.30 -6.64 8.60
CA SER A 16 33.72 -6.94 7.30
C SER A 16 32.40 -6.18 7.20
N ILE A 17 32.43 -5.00 6.58
CA ILE A 17 31.21 -4.34 6.11
C ILE A 17 30.70 -5.18 4.94
N ALA A 18 29.89 -6.20 5.25
CA ALA A 18 28.99 -6.72 4.23
C ALA A 18 28.00 -5.58 3.92
N PRO A 19 27.77 -5.24 2.64
CA PRO A 19 26.69 -4.31 2.32
C PRO A 19 25.39 -4.96 2.77
N ASP A 20 24.71 -4.31 3.72
CA ASP A 20 23.33 -4.65 4.05
C ASP A 20 22.48 -4.29 2.82
N PHE A 21 22.09 -5.30 2.06
CA PHE A 21 21.07 -5.12 1.03
C PHE A 21 19.74 -4.98 1.76
N ALA A 22 19.34 -3.74 2.06
CA ALA A 22 17.97 -3.43 2.43
C ALA A 22 17.04 -4.09 1.39
N SER A 23 16.17 -4.99 1.86
CA SER A 23 15.27 -5.76 1.00
C SER A 23 14.31 -4.79 0.29
N ALA A 24 14.51 -4.59 -1.02
CA ALA A 24 13.69 -3.74 -1.88
C ALA A 24 12.32 -4.37 -2.23
N ASN A 25 11.81 -5.30 -1.43
CA ASN A 25 10.59 -6.04 -1.75
C ASN A 25 9.38 -5.51 -0.98
N SER A 26 9.15 -4.20 -1.00
CA SER A 26 7.89 -3.63 -0.49
C SER A 26 6.90 -3.37 -1.64
N PRO A 27 5.59 -3.57 -1.43
CA PRO A 27 4.57 -3.23 -2.44
C PRO A 27 4.64 -1.75 -2.86
N THR A 28 5.09 -0.87 -1.95
CA THR A 28 5.28 0.56 -2.21
C THR A 28 6.39 0.81 -3.24
N SER A 29 7.51 0.09 -3.14
CA SER A 29 8.62 0.14 -4.10
C SER A 29 8.16 -0.30 -5.49
N LEU A 30 7.50 -1.45 -5.60
CA LEU A 30 6.97 -1.98 -6.86
C LEU A 30 6.02 -0.98 -7.56
N ILE A 31 5.09 -0.37 -6.81
CA ILE A 31 4.14 0.59 -7.39
C ILE A 31 4.83 1.89 -7.78
N SER A 32 5.80 2.36 -7.01
CA SER A 32 6.62 3.52 -7.37
C SER A 32 7.36 3.26 -8.68
N THR A 33 8.04 2.11 -8.79
CA THR A 33 8.70 1.65 -10.01
C THR A 33 7.74 1.56 -11.19
N ALA A 34 6.56 0.97 -10.99
CA ALA A 34 5.54 0.85 -12.03
C ALA A 34 5.10 2.23 -12.56
N ARG A 35 4.82 3.18 -11.67
CA ARG A 35 4.34 4.52 -12.03
C ARG A 35 5.35 5.36 -12.79
N ASN A 36 6.65 5.13 -12.62
CA ASN A 36 7.72 5.82 -13.36
C ASN A 36 7.62 5.66 -14.89
N TYR A 37 6.87 4.68 -15.36
CA TYR A 37 6.74 4.39 -16.79
C TYR A 37 5.39 4.82 -17.39
N LEU A 38 4.53 5.52 -16.64
CA LEU A 38 3.27 6.06 -17.16
C LEU A 38 3.49 6.84 -18.47
N GLY A 39 2.64 6.56 -19.46
CA GLY A 39 2.72 7.15 -20.80
C GLY A 39 3.70 6.46 -21.76
N THR A 40 4.53 5.51 -21.30
CA THR A 40 5.45 4.78 -22.20
C THR A 40 4.66 4.07 -23.30
N PRO A 41 4.99 4.27 -24.60
CA PRO A 41 4.21 3.71 -25.70
C PRO A 41 4.12 2.19 -25.70
N TYR A 42 3.03 1.67 -26.29
CA TYR A 42 2.90 0.24 -26.51
C TYR A 42 3.61 -0.20 -27.78
N LEU A 43 4.39 -1.27 -27.69
CA LEU A 43 4.97 -1.98 -28.84
C LEU A 43 4.92 -3.48 -28.56
N LEU A 44 4.27 -4.25 -29.43
CA LEU A 44 4.27 -5.71 -29.33
C LEU A 44 5.71 -6.23 -29.36
N GLY A 45 6.12 -7.03 -28.38
CA GLY A 45 7.51 -7.46 -28.23
C GLY A 45 8.38 -6.51 -27.41
N GLY A 46 7.91 -5.31 -27.08
CA GLY A 46 8.64 -4.30 -26.31
C GLY A 46 8.88 -4.69 -24.85
N THR A 47 10.11 -4.49 -24.38
CA THR A 47 10.56 -4.84 -23.02
C THR A 47 11.41 -3.75 -22.36
N THR A 48 11.40 -2.53 -22.91
CA THR A 48 12.27 -1.44 -22.43
C THR A 48 11.48 -0.15 -22.25
N PRO A 49 11.99 0.83 -21.47
CA PRO A 49 11.32 2.13 -21.30
C PRO A 49 11.12 2.95 -22.58
N ARG A 50 11.64 2.52 -23.73
CA ARG A 50 11.31 3.12 -25.03
C ARG A 50 9.90 2.73 -25.49
N ALA A 51 9.52 1.47 -25.27
CA ALA A 51 8.19 0.94 -25.53
C ALA A 51 8.03 -0.45 -24.91
N PHE A 52 6.84 -0.75 -24.40
CA PHE A 52 6.51 -2.02 -23.76
C PHE A 52 5.31 -2.72 -24.44
N ASP A 53 5.26 -4.05 -24.40
CA ASP A 53 3.97 -4.75 -24.40
C ASP A 53 3.51 -5.04 -22.97
N CYS A 54 2.30 -5.58 -22.79
CA CYS A 54 1.72 -5.81 -21.47
C CYS A 54 2.59 -6.73 -20.59
N SER A 55 3.07 -7.84 -21.14
CA SER A 55 3.94 -8.78 -20.44
C SER A 55 5.39 -8.31 -20.29
N GLY A 56 5.91 -7.54 -21.25
CA GLY A 56 7.23 -6.94 -21.18
C GLY A 56 7.29 -5.82 -20.14
N TYR A 57 6.20 -5.08 -19.97
CA TYR A 57 6.06 -4.08 -18.91
C TYR A 57 6.07 -4.71 -17.51
N THR A 58 5.22 -5.72 -17.27
CA THR A 58 5.19 -6.42 -15.98
C THR A 58 6.53 -7.08 -15.69
N GLN A 59 7.12 -7.76 -16.69
CA GLN A 59 8.46 -8.36 -16.55
C GLN A 59 9.51 -7.32 -16.14
N TYR A 60 9.53 -6.17 -16.80
CA TYR A 60 10.50 -5.13 -16.52
C TYR A 60 10.35 -4.56 -15.10
N VAL A 61 9.12 -4.25 -14.69
CA VAL A 61 8.82 -3.70 -13.35
C VAL A 61 9.20 -4.70 -12.25
N PHE A 62 8.79 -5.96 -12.38
CA PHE A 62 9.12 -6.98 -11.37
C PHE A 62 10.62 -7.28 -11.31
N ASN A 63 11.32 -7.27 -12.45
CA ASN A 63 12.77 -7.48 -12.48
C ASN A 63 13.54 -6.36 -11.73
N LYS A 64 13.02 -5.13 -11.71
CA LYS A 64 13.60 -4.04 -10.91
C LYS A 64 13.50 -4.29 -9.41
N GLU A 65 12.50 -5.05 -8.98
CA GLU A 65 12.33 -5.53 -7.60
C GLU A 65 12.88 -6.96 -7.43
N GLY A 66 13.79 -7.41 -8.29
CA GLY A 66 14.45 -8.72 -8.17
C GLY A 66 13.57 -9.95 -8.46
N VAL A 67 12.36 -9.77 -8.98
CA VAL A 67 11.43 -10.87 -9.31
C VAL A 67 11.43 -11.14 -10.80
N SER A 68 11.85 -12.35 -11.19
CA SER A 68 11.91 -12.73 -12.61
C SER A 68 10.56 -13.27 -13.09
N LEU A 69 9.95 -12.59 -14.06
CA LEU A 69 8.75 -13.07 -14.76
C LEU A 69 9.07 -13.62 -16.15
N PRO A 70 8.36 -14.66 -16.61
CA PRO A 70 8.49 -15.13 -17.98
C PRO A 70 7.98 -14.08 -18.97
N ARG A 71 8.43 -14.20 -20.22
CA ARG A 71 8.30 -13.13 -21.22
C ARG A 71 6.85 -12.88 -21.67
N THR A 72 6.01 -13.90 -21.76
CA THR A 72 4.69 -13.78 -22.40
C THR A 72 3.56 -13.82 -21.39
N THR A 73 2.43 -13.17 -21.70
CA THR A 73 1.21 -13.18 -20.87
C THR A 73 0.74 -14.61 -20.55
N GLY A 74 0.80 -15.51 -21.54
CA GLY A 74 0.41 -16.92 -21.36
C GLY A 74 1.34 -17.69 -20.44
N GLN A 75 2.64 -17.35 -20.38
CA GLN A 75 3.55 -17.91 -19.39
C GLN A 75 3.37 -17.26 -18.01
N GLN A 76 3.10 -15.95 -17.95
CA GLN A 76 2.93 -15.23 -16.69
C GLN A 76 1.71 -15.70 -15.91
N ILE A 77 0.62 -16.09 -16.58
CA ILE A 77 -0.53 -16.69 -15.89
C ILE A 77 -0.25 -18.12 -15.40
N ALA A 78 0.86 -18.76 -15.79
CA ALA A 78 1.21 -20.10 -15.34
C ALA A 78 2.16 -20.12 -14.13
N VAL A 79 2.65 -18.95 -13.69
CA VAL A 79 3.55 -18.82 -12.54
C VAL A 79 2.85 -18.17 -11.35
N GLY A 80 3.36 -18.45 -10.15
CA GLY A 80 2.78 -17.97 -8.90
C GLY A 80 1.48 -18.66 -8.51
N SER A 81 0.91 -18.22 -7.40
CA SER A 81 -0.32 -18.76 -6.82
C SER A 81 -1.56 -18.08 -7.41
N PRO A 82 -2.63 -18.81 -7.76
CA PRO A 82 -3.90 -18.21 -8.18
C PRO A 82 -4.50 -17.37 -7.06
N VAL A 83 -5.02 -16.19 -7.40
CA VAL A 83 -5.70 -15.28 -6.46
C VAL A 83 -7.12 -15.01 -6.93
N SER A 84 -8.08 -15.14 -6.01
CA SER A 84 -9.47 -14.78 -6.26
C SER A 84 -9.61 -13.26 -6.34
N LYS A 85 -10.62 -12.76 -7.07
CA LYS A 85 -10.81 -11.31 -7.24
C LYS A 85 -11.00 -10.56 -5.91
N SER A 86 -11.61 -11.20 -4.91
CA SER A 86 -11.81 -10.61 -3.57
C SER A 86 -10.53 -10.48 -2.75
N ASN A 87 -9.49 -11.25 -3.10
CA ASN A 87 -8.26 -11.37 -2.32
C ASN A 87 -7.07 -10.68 -3.00
N LEU A 88 -7.35 -9.78 -3.94
CA LEU A 88 -6.33 -9.05 -4.66
C LEU A 88 -5.53 -8.14 -3.72
N GLU A 89 -4.22 -8.31 -3.76
CA GLU A 89 -3.24 -7.50 -3.05
C GLU A 89 -2.39 -6.71 -4.04
N VAL A 90 -1.94 -5.53 -3.61
CA VAL A 90 -1.02 -4.69 -4.39
C VAL A 90 0.19 -5.52 -4.81
N GLY A 91 0.46 -5.56 -6.11
CA GLY A 91 1.51 -6.40 -6.69
C GLY A 91 1.01 -7.73 -7.28
N ASP A 92 -0.26 -8.09 -7.15
CA ASP A 92 -0.80 -9.22 -7.90
C ASP A 92 -0.85 -8.92 -9.41
N LEU A 93 -0.52 -9.91 -10.24
CA LEU A 93 -0.75 -9.82 -11.67
C LEU A 93 -2.22 -10.11 -11.97
N VAL A 94 -2.89 -9.22 -12.68
CA VAL A 94 -4.30 -9.39 -13.12
C VAL A 94 -4.35 -9.64 -14.62
N PHE A 95 -5.16 -10.61 -15.03
CA PHE A 95 -5.19 -11.13 -16.40
C PHE A 95 -6.54 -10.93 -17.05
N PHE A 96 -6.53 -10.68 -18.37
CA PHE A 96 -7.74 -10.39 -19.14
C PHE A 96 -7.78 -11.06 -20.51
N ASN A 97 -8.99 -11.24 -21.03
CA ASN A 97 -9.28 -11.66 -22.41
C ASN A 97 -9.66 -10.43 -23.27
N THR A 98 -8.67 -9.80 -23.90
CA THR A 98 -8.86 -8.64 -24.79
C THR A 98 -8.91 -9.03 -26.27
N SER A 99 -8.35 -10.19 -26.64
CA SER A 99 -8.33 -10.70 -28.02
C SER A 99 -9.55 -11.55 -28.40
N GLY A 100 -10.41 -11.88 -27.43
CA GLY A 100 -11.52 -12.82 -27.59
C GLY A 100 -11.11 -14.29 -27.49
N ARG A 101 -9.82 -14.60 -27.32
CA ARG A 101 -9.31 -15.98 -27.19
C ARG A 101 -8.36 -16.10 -26.00
N GLY A 102 -8.90 -16.60 -24.89
CA GLY A 102 -8.13 -16.86 -23.67
C GLY A 102 -7.42 -15.62 -23.11
N VAL A 103 -6.42 -15.88 -22.28
CA VAL A 103 -5.65 -14.82 -21.61
C VAL A 103 -4.73 -14.15 -22.64
N SER A 104 -4.94 -12.86 -22.84
CA SER A 104 -4.25 -12.06 -23.86
C SER A 104 -3.66 -10.76 -23.32
N HIS A 105 -4.00 -10.37 -22.09
CA HIS A 105 -3.50 -9.15 -21.47
C HIS A 105 -3.19 -9.35 -19.99
N VAL A 106 -2.20 -8.61 -19.48
CA VAL A 106 -1.79 -8.61 -18.08
C VAL A 106 -1.53 -7.19 -17.59
N GLY A 107 -1.77 -6.95 -16.30
CA GLY A 107 -1.35 -5.75 -15.58
C GLY A 107 -1.00 -6.05 -14.14
N ILE A 108 -0.53 -5.05 -13.42
CA ILE A 108 -0.16 -5.14 -12.00
C ILE A 108 -1.28 -4.48 -11.19
N TYR A 109 -1.89 -5.19 -10.25
CA TYR A 109 -2.87 -4.64 -9.34
C TYR A 109 -2.22 -3.65 -8.39
N ILE A 110 -2.81 -2.45 -8.29
CA ILE A 110 -2.24 -1.34 -7.51
C ILE A 110 -3.14 -0.91 -6.35
N GLY A 111 -4.13 -1.74 -6.00
CA GLY A 111 -5.10 -1.46 -4.94
C GLY A 111 -6.40 -0.83 -5.44
N SER A 112 -7.42 -0.86 -4.60
CA SER A 112 -8.73 -0.22 -4.84
C SER A 112 -9.36 -0.55 -6.20
N ASN A 113 -9.34 -1.82 -6.61
CA ASN A 113 -9.84 -2.25 -7.93
C ASN A 113 -9.10 -1.63 -9.12
N ASN A 114 -7.90 -1.07 -8.96
CA ASN A 114 -7.11 -0.51 -10.04
C ASN A 114 -5.92 -1.38 -10.40
N PHE A 115 -5.49 -1.28 -11.65
CA PHE A 115 -4.30 -1.96 -12.14
C PHE A 115 -3.57 -1.10 -13.17
N ILE A 116 -2.24 -1.20 -13.18
CA ILE A 116 -1.38 -0.51 -14.15
C ILE A 116 -0.92 -1.49 -15.22
N HIS A 117 -1.00 -1.09 -16.49
CA HIS A 117 -0.69 -1.96 -17.63
C HIS A 117 -0.25 -1.15 -18.85
N ALA A 118 0.44 -1.79 -19.80
CA ALA A 118 0.70 -1.19 -21.12
C ALA A 118 -0.53 -1.37 -22.03
N SER A 119 -1.26 -0.30 -22.30
CA SER A 119 -2.42 -0.25 -23.21
C SER A 119 -2.00 -0.06 -24.67
N VAL A 120 -2.58 -0.83 -25.59
CA VAL A 120 -2.27 -0.77 -27.03
C VAL A 120 -2.38 0.64 -27.61
N SER A 121 -3.40 1.41 -27.21
CA SER A 121 -3.67 2.73 -27.79
C SER A 121 -3.17 3.90 -26.95
N LYS A 122 -2.87 3.69 -25.67
CA LYS A 122 -2.58 4.78 -24.71
C LYS A 122 -1.27 4.59 -23.93
N GLY A 123 -0.48 3.57 -24.25
CA GLY A 123 0.74 3.27 -23.53
C GLY A 123 0.49 2.80 -22.10
N VAL A 124 1.51 2.85 -21.25
CA VAL A 124 1.41 2.49 -19.83
C VAL A 124 0.43 3.42 -19.12
N MET A 125 -0.62 2.84 -18.54
CA MET A 125 -1.67 3.59 -17.87
C MET A 125 -2.33 2.80 -16.75
N VAL A 126 -3.08 3.51 -15.91
CA VAL A 126 -3.96 2.91 -14.89
C VAL A 126 -5.36 2.72 -15.46
N SER A 127 -5.95 1.56 -15.18
CA SER A 127 -7.33 1.22 -15.49
C SER A 127 -8.02 0.60 -14.26
N SER A 128 -9.35 0.64 -14.24
CA SER A 128 -10.16 0.04 -13.18
C SER A 128 -10.69 -1.34 -13.57
N LEU A 129 -10.56 -2.33 -12.69
CA LEU A 129 -11.21 -3.65 -12.75
C LEU A 129 -12.74 -3.58 -12.68
N ASN A 130 -13.28 -2.44 -12.26
CA ASN A 130 -14.71 -2.16 -12.17
C ASN A 130 -15.24 -1.38 -13.38
N ASP A 131 -14.40 -1.04 -14.36
CA ASP A 131 -14.85 -0.45 -15.63
C ASP A 131 -15.94 -1.34 -16.26
N PRO A 132 -17.20 -0.87 -16.31
CA PRO A 132 -18.33 -1.69 -16.74
C PRO A 132 -18.33 -1.93 -18.25
N TYR A 133 -17.56 -1.16 -19.03
CA TYR A 133 -17.59 -1.18 -20.48
C TYR A 133 -16.57 -2.14 -21.08
N TYR A 134 -15.35 -2.17 -20.51
CA TYR A 134 -14.26 -2.94 -21.11
C TYR A 134 -13.64 -3.96 -20.16
N TRP A 135 -13.10 -3.54 -19.02
CA TRP A 135 -12.26 -4.42 -18.20
C TRP A 135 -13.03 -5.41 -17.33
N LYS A 136 -14.18 -5.01 -16.77
CA LYS A 136 -14.96 -5.87 -15.85
C LYS A 136 -15.36 -7.20 -16.50
N SER A 137 -15.84 -7.17 -17.73
CA SER A 137 -16.27 -8.37 -18.47
C SER A 137 -15.13 -9.21 -19.04
N ARG A 138 -13.90 -8.69 -19.04
CA ARG A 138 -12.72 -9.34 -19.60
C ARG A 138 -11.79 -9.93 -18.55
N TYR A 139 -12.04 -9.68 -17.27
CA TYR A 139 -11.23 -10.21 -16.17
C TYR A 139 -11.26 -11.74 -16.16
N MET A 140 -10.08 -12.36 -16.22
CA MET A 140 -9.90 -13.81 -16.30
C MET A 140 -9.36 -14.41 -15.00
N GLY A 141 -8.73 -13.61 -14.14
CA GLY A 141 -8.13 -14.08 -12.88
C GLY A 141 -6.87 -13.31 -12.53
N ALA A 142 -6.21 -13.74 -11.45
CA ALA A 142 -4.99 -13.12 -10.95
C ALA A 142 -3.95 -14.14 -10.45
N ARG A 143 -2.68 -13.73 -10.40
CA ARG A 143 -1.55 -14.50 -9.87
C ARG A 143 -0.72 -13.66 -8.90
N ARG A 144 -0.37 -14.26 -7.76
CA ARG A 144 0.64 -13.76 -6.83
C ARG A 144 1.97 -14.43 -7.10
N VAL A 145 2.95 -13.66 -7.57
CA VAL A 145 4.23 -14.18 -8.07
C VAL A 145 5.38 -14.05 -7.08
N THR A 146 5.21 -13.22 -6.06
CA THR A 146 6.11 -13.10 -4.91
C THR A 146 5.31 -12.61 -3.71
N GLU A 147 5.81 -12.85 -2.50
CA GLU A 147 5.34 -12.18 -1.30
C GLU A 147 6.21 -10.93 -1.13
N PHE A 148 5.60 -9.76 -1.28
CA PHE A 148 6.23 -8.51 -0.90
C PHE A 148 5.98 -8.30 0.58
N GLU A 149 7.06 -8.25 1.36
CA GLU A 149 6.98 -7.99 2.79
C GLU A 149 6.28 -6.63 2.99
N PRO A 150 5.22 -6.54 3.81
CA PRO A 150 4.77 -5.23 4.26
C PRO A 150 5.96 -4.56 4.97
N GLU A 151 6.18 -3.26 4.73
CA GLU A 151 7.18 -2.54 5.51
C GLU A 151 6.87 -2.71 7.00
N ASN A 152 7.78 -3.39 7.70
CA ASN A 152 7.70 -3.61 9.12
C ASN A 152 8.14 -2.30 9.77
N THR A 153 7.19 -1.44 10.15
CA THR A 153 7.48 -0.15 10.81
C THR A 153 7.91 -0.31 12.28
N ASN A 154 8.26 -1.51 12.70
CA ASN A 154 8.81 -1.81 14.01
C ASN A 154 10.32 -2.06 13.90
N ASP A 155 11.10 -1.10 13.43
CA ASP A 155 12.53 -1.05 13.74
C ASP A 155 12.70 -0.44 15.14
N THR A 156 12.32 -1.24 16.14
CA THR A 156 12.84 -1.10 17.50
C THR A 156 13.60 -2.39 17.76
N THR A 157 14.90 -2.35 17.46
CA THR A 157 15.92 -3.31 17.90
C THR A 157 15.66 -3.80 19.33
N ILE A 158 15.32 -5.09 19.51
CA ILE A 158 15.73 -5.86 20.69
C ILE A 158 16.07 -7.28 20.24
N ASP A 159 17.36 -7.59 20.37
CA ASP A 159 17.98 -8.90 20.21
C ASP A 159 17.28 -9.99 21.03
N LYS A 160 16.84 -11.08 20.38
CA LYS A 160 16.78 -12.43 20.97
C LYS A 160 17.06 -13.51 19.92
N GLU A 161 18.34 -13.85 19.84
CA GLU A 161 18.94 -15.20 19.84
C GLU A 161 18.17 -16.39 19.20
N GLN A 162 18.81 -16.99 18.19
CA GLN A 162 18.46 -18.23 17.49
C GLN A 162 18.59 -19.51 18.36
N GLU A 163 17.73 -20.50 18.10
CA GLU A 163 18.06 -21.89 17.66
C GLU A 163 16.83 -22.84 17.74
N PRO A 164 16.81 -24.05 17.12
CA PRO A 164 17.11 -24.41 15.74
C PRO A 164 15.98 -25.24 15.05
N VAL A 165 16.17 -25.45 13.74
CA VAL A 165 15.34 -26.16 12.75
C VAL A 165 14.98 -27.61 13.12
N LYS A 166 13.72 -28.02 12.83
CA LYS A 166 13.34 -29.42 12.54
C LYS A 166 12.39 -29.52 11.35
N THR A 167 12.68 -30.50 10.50
CA THR A 167 12.12 -30.78 9.17
C THR A 167 10.90 -31.73 9.22
N GLU A 168 10.13 -31.75 8.12
CA GLU A 168 9.08 -32.71 7.68
C GLU A 168 7.66 -32.39 8.21
N THR A 169 6.57 -32.31 7.43
CA THR A 169 6.16 -32.96 6.16
C THR A 169 5.21 -32.03 5.40
N GLN A 170 5.32 -31.99 4.06
CA GLN A 170 4.41 -31.22 3.20
C GLN A 170 3.01 -31.84 3.18
N VAL A 171 2.05 -31.11 3.75
CA VAL A 171 0.63 -31.21 3.39
C VAL A 171 0.28 -29.86 2.77
N ALA A 172 -0.33 -29.86 1.59
CA ALA A 172 -0.75 -28.64 0.90
C ALA A 172 -1.74 -27.86 1.78
N VAL A 173 -1.21 -26.88 2.52
CA VAL A 173 -2.01 -25.93 3.30
C VAL A 173 -2.66 -25.00 2.28
N VAL A 174 -3.99 -25.06 2.19
CA VAL A 174 -4.76 -24.01 1.53
C VAL A 174 -4.41 -22.71 2.26
N SER A 175 -3.70 -21.80 1.61
CA SER A 175 -3.32 -20.51 2.18
C SER A 175 -4.57 -19.84 2.77
N PRO A 176 -4.55 -19.41 4.05
CA PRO A 176 -5.68 -18.68 4.63
C PRO A 176 -5.93 -17.44 3.77
N VAL A 177 -7.19 -17.21 3.41
CA VAL A 177 -7.64 -15.99 2.74
C VAL A 177 -7.25 -14.82 3.63
N LYS A 178 -6.26 -14.02 3.21
CA LYS A 178 -5.86 -12.82 3.93
C LYS A 178 -7.03 -11.84 3.96
N GLU A 179 -7.56 -11.62 5.14
CA GLU A 179 -8.70 -10.75 5.40
C GLU A 179 -8.34 -9.29 5.06
N VAL A 180 -9.20 -8.60 4.31
CA VAL A 180 -9.03 -7.16 4.06
C VAL A 180 -9.50 -6.43 5.31
N ILE A 181 -8.54 -5.92 6.09
CA ILE A 181 -8.83 -5.21 7.34
C ILE A 181 -9.03 -3.72 7.05
N TYR A 182 -10.25 -3.25 7.25
CA TYR A 182 -10.61 -1.84 7.18
C TYR A 182 -10.33 -1.13 8.49
N ALA A 183 -9.84 0.11 8.39
CA ALA A 183 -9.53 0.92 9.56
C ALA A 183 -10.84 1.42 10.21
N THR A 184 -11.06 0.96 11.43
CA THR A 184 -12.12 1.44 12.31
C THR A 184 -11.77 2.81 12.90
N ARG A 185 -12.76 3.53 13.43
CA ARG A 185 -12.55 4.83 14.10
C ARG A 185 -11.62 4.74 15.29
N ALA A 186 -11.67 3.65 16.03
CA ALA A 186 -10.79 3.44 17.18
C ALA A 186 -9.33 3.21 16.76
N GLU A 187 -9.09 2.39 15.72
CA GLU A 187 -7.73 2.16 15.21
C GLU A 187 -7.13 3.44 14.62
N VAL A 188 -7.92 4.24 13.89
CA VAL A 188 -7.46 5.54 13.38
C VAL A 188 -7.15 6.50 14.52
N ALA A 189 -7.96 6.51 15.58
CA ALA A 189 -7.70 7.33 16.76
C ALA A 189 -6.39 6.95 17.44
N GLN A 190 -6.13 5.64 17.61
CA GLN A 190 -4.87 5.14 18.15
C GLN A 190 -3.68 5.62 17.32
N GLU A 191 -3.71 5.35 16.02
CA GLU A 191 -2.61 5.67 15.12
C GLU A 191 -2.29 7.17 15.13
N LEU A 192 -3.32 8.04 15.15
CA LEU A 192 -3.11 9.49 15.20
C LEU A 192 -2.62 9.96 16.57
N ALA A 193 -3.15 9.41 17.67
CA ALA A 193 -2.70 9.76 19.01
C ALA A 193 -1.21 9.44 19.18
N ASP A 194 -0.79 8.27 18.70
CA ASP A 194 0.60 7.83 18.75
C ASP A 194 1.48 8.67 17.82
N THR A 195 1.04 8.89 16.58
CA THR A 195 1.80 9.67 15.58
C THR A 195 2.02 11.12 16.01
N LEU A 196 0.99 11.75 16.60
CA LEU A 196 1.06 13.15 17.04
C LEU A 196 1.66 13.29 18.45
N GLY A 197 1.95 12.19 19.14
CA GLY A 197 2.45 12.21 20.51
C GLY A 197 1.46 12.84 21.50
N LEU A 198 0.17 12.58 21.33
CA LEU A 198 -0.87 13.11 22.22
C LEU A 198 -0.78 12.47 23.61
N ASP A 199 -1.11 13.23 24.64
CA ASP A 199 -1.20 12.70 26.01
C ASP A 199 -2.38 11.73 26.13
N GLN A 200 -2.06 10.48 26.43
CA GLN A 200 -3.03 9.39 26.64
C GLN A 200 -3.16 9.00 28.12
N SER A 201 -2.49 9.71 29.03
CA SER A 201 -2.49 9.39 30.47
C SER A 201 -3.76 9.84 31.20
N THR A 202 -4.40 10.90 30.70
CA THR A 202 -5.66 11.43 31.24
C THR A 202 -6.84 11.09 30.34
N VAL A 203 -7.97 10.73 30.96
CA VAL A 203 -9.20 10.45 30.22
C VAL A 203 -10.28 11.46 30.57
N ASN A 204 -10.82 12.10 29.53
CA ASN A 204 -11.96 13.01 29.61
C ASN A 204 -12.96 12.66 28.51
N LEU A 205 -13.69 11.56 28.71
CA LEU A 205 -14.62 11.01 27.72
C LEU A 205 -16.08 11.28 28.06
N THR A 206 -16.84 11.67 27.04
CA THR A 206 -18.29 11.90 27.11
C THR A 206 -19.08 10.98 26.17
N PHE A 207 -18.40 10.09 25.44
CA PHE A 207 -19.05 9.17 24.50
C PHE A 207 -19.69 7.99 25.23
N LYS A 208 -20.94 7.69 24.90
CA LYS A 208 -21.76 6.67 25.60
C LYS A 208 -21.41 5.23 25.20
N ASP A 209 -20.74 5.05 24.07
CA ASP A 209 -20.41 3.76 23.46
C ASP A 209 -18.91 3.42 23.54
N VAL A 210 -18.18 4.12 24.41
CA VAL A 210 -16.76 3.89 24.67
C VAL A 210 -16.56 3.86 26.18
N ASP A 211 -16.15 2.70 26.69
CA ASP A 211 -15.82 2.47 28.10
C ASP A 211 -14.39 1.95 28.26
N GLU A 212 -13.93 1.84 29.51
CA GLU A 212 -12.55 1.45 29.86
C GLU A 212 -12.13 0.07 29.33
N SER A 213 -13.07 -0.79 28.91
CA SER A 213 -12.76 -2.08 28.28
C SER A 213 -12.35 -1.96 26.81
N ASN A 214 -12.58 -0.81 26.18
CA ASN A 214 -12.16 -0.57 24.81
C ASN A 214 -10.62 -0.48 24.74
N PRO A 215 -9.93 -1.28 23.90
CA PRO A 215 -8.47 -1.25 23.82
C PRO A 215 -7.89 0.10 23.39
N HIS A 216 -8.69 0.97 22.78
CA HIS A 216 -8.31 2.31 22.32
C HIS A 216 -8.93 3.41 23.18
N TYR A 217 -9.42 3.10 24.38
CA TYR A 217 -10.11 4.03 25.27
C TYR A 217 -9.34 5.35 25.48
N HIS A 218 -8.05 5.25 25.81
CA HIS A 218 -7.18 6.39 26.07
C HIS A 218 -6.91 7.21 24.79
N ALA A 219 -6.61 6.55 23.67
CA ALA A 219 -6.40 7.22 22.40
C ALA A 219 -7.65 7.97 21.92
N ILE A 220 -8.83 7.35 22.05
CA ILE A 220 -10.12 7.97 21.72
C ILE A 220 -10.33 9.25 22.55
N SER A 221 -9.96 9.23 23.84
CA SER A 221 -9.98 10.43 24.68
C SER A 221 -9.05 11.51 24.14
N ALA A 222 -7.79 11.15 23.88
CA ALA A 222 -6.77 12.08 23.44
C ALA A 222 -7.13 12.78 22.12
N VAL A 223 -7.59 12.04 21.11
CA VAL A 223 -7.98 12.63 19.83
C VAL A 223 -9.26 13.46 19.91
N ALA A 224 -10.16 13.17 20.86
CA ALA A 224 -11.35 13.96 21.10
C ALA A 224 -11.02 15.27 21.80
N GLU A 225 -10.12 15.24 22.80
CA GLU A 225 -9.62 16.43 23.49
C GLU A 225 -8.82 17.34 22.55
N ALA A 226 -8.03 16.74 21.65
CA ALA A 226 -7.35 17.46 20.57
C ALA A 226 -8.29 17.97 19.47
N ASN A 227 -9.61 17.73 19.55
CA ASN A 227 -10.62 18.08 18.56
C ASN A 227 -10.39 17.49 17.15
N ILE A 228 -9.60 16.43 17.04
CA ILE A 228 -9.33 15.72 15.78
C ILE A 228 -10.51 14.83 15.40
N PHE A 229 -11.14 14.21 16.40
CA PHE A 229 -12.35 13.44 16.22
C PHE A 229 -13.51 14.04 17.00
N SER A 230 -14.67 14.05 16.34
CA SER A 230 -15.95 14.29 16.99
C SER A 230 -16.83 13.04 16.96
N GLY A 231 -17.70 12.95 17.95
CA GLY A 231 -18.77 11.95 18.00
C GLY A 231 -20.04 12.44 17.29
N PHE A 232 -20.99 11.52 17.13
CA PHE A 232 -22.33 11.80 16.62
C PHE A 232 -23.36 11.35 17.64
N GLN A 233 -24.28 12.25 18.02
CA GLN A 233 -25.35 11.96 19.00
C GLN A 233 -24.82 11.42 20.35
N GLY A 234 -23.64 11.86 20.77
CA GLY A 234 -23.00 11.41 22.01
C GLY A 234 -22.30 10.05 21.89
N ASN A 235 -22.13 9.51 20.68
CA ASN A 235 -21.41 8.26 20.43
C ASN A 235 -20.17 8.50 19.59
N PHE A 236 -19.07 7.81 19.89
CA PHE A 236 -17.86 7.79 19.09
C PHE A 236 -17.97 6.83 17.90
N ASN A 237 -18.67 5.71 18.04
CA ASN A 237 -18.76 4.58 17.09
C ASN A 237 -17.39 3.92 16.81
N PRO A 238 -16.71 3.38 17.83
CA PRO A 238 -15.31 2.92 17.72
C PRO A 238 -15.08 1.87 16.62
N ASN A 239 -16.03 0.95 16.43
CA ASN A 239 -15.90 -0.16 15.48
C ASN A 239 -16.32 0.20 14.05
N LYS A 240 -16.76 1.44 13.79
CA LYS A 240 -17.23 1.84 12.47
C LYS A 240 -16.04 2.21 11.58
N GLU A 241 -16.02 1.66 10.37
CA GLU A 241 -14.99 1.96 9.37
C GLU A 241 -15.16 3.36 8.76
N LEU A 242 -14.04 4.05 8.52
CA LEU A 242 -14.05 5.36 7.85
C LEU A 242 -14.08 5.23 6.33
N THR A 243 -14.81 6.15 5.70
CA THR A 243 -14.67 6.39 4.26
C THR A 243 -13.43 7.23 3.97
N ARG A 244 -12.96 7.22 2.72
CA ARG A 244 -11.83 8.06 2.27
C ARG A 244 -12.12 9.56 2.37
N GLY A 245 -13.37 9.98 2.22
CA GLY A 245 -13.78 11.38 2.47
C GLY A 245 -13.68 11.75 3.95
N GLN A 246 -14.09 10.86 4.86
CA GLN A 246 -13.94 11.06 6.30
C GLN A 246 -12.47 11.10 6.72
N MET A 247 -11.67 10.18 6.18
CA MET A 247 -10.23 10.16 6.38
C MET A 247 -9.56 11.43 5.88
N ALA A 248 -9.99 11.99 4.74
CA ALA A 248 -9.44 13.23 4.22
C ALA A 248 -9.58 14.39 5.20
N LYS A 249 -10.79 14.56 5.74
CA LYS A 249 -11.05 15.56 6.77
C LYS A 249 -10.18 15.32 8.02
N VAL A 250 -10.21 14.09 8.55
CA VAL A 250 -9.46 13.73 9.75
C VAL A 250 -7.97 14.04 9.60
N LEU A 251 -7.34 13.66 8.49
CA LEU A 251 -5.91 13.90 8.28
C LEU A 251 -5.58 15.39 8.10
N VAL A 252 -6.42 16.14 7.40
CA VAL A 252 -6.20 17.58 7.22
C VAL A 252 -6.31 18.31 8.56
N GLU A 253 -7.30 17.97 9.39
CA GLU A 253 -7.47 18.57 10.71
C GLU A 253 -6.38 18.12 11.68
N ALA A 254 -6.06 16.82 11.72
CA ALA A 254 -5.06 16.25 12.63
C ALA A 254 -3.64 16.82 12.43
N PHE A 255 -3.24 17.02 11.17
CA PHE A 255 -1.92 17.51 10.81
C PHE A 255 -1.92 18.99 10.40
N GLU A 256 -3.04 19.69 10.63
CA GLU A 256 -3.24 21.10 10.29
C GLU A 256 -2.80 21.46 8.86
N LEU A 257 -3.06 20.56 7.91
CA LEU A 257 -2.54 20.68 6.55
C LEU A 257 -3.11 21.92 5.86
N GLN A 258 -2.22 22.69 5.23
CA GLN A 258 -2.56 23.94 4.56
C GLN A 258 -2.46 23.81 3.04
N GLY A 259 -3.04 24.80 2.35
CA GLY A 259 -3.04 24.86 0.90
C GLY A 259 -4.14 24.02 0.26
N SER A 260 -4.42 24.30 -1.00
CA SER A 260 -5.43 23.61 -1.78
C SER A 260 -5.08 23.70 -3.27
N THR A 261 -5.20 22.58 -3.97
CA THR A 261 -5.06 22.52 -5.43
C THR A 261 -6.22 21.70 -5.96
N PRO A 262 -7.03 22.25 -6.90
CA PRO A 262 -8.16 21.51 -7.46
C PRO A 262 -7.68 20.22 -8.14
N ALA A 263 -7.97 19.09 -7.51
CA ALA A 263 -7.61 17.77 -8.03
C ALA A 263 -8.54 17.33 -9.18
N ASN A 264 -9.72 17.95 -9.31
CA ASN A 264 -10.74 17.70 -10.33
C ASN A 264 -11.15 16.23 -10.44
N PHE A 265 -11.25 15.52 -9.31
CA PHE A 265 -11.79 14.17 -9.29
C PHE A 265 -13.25 14.16 -9.74
N THR A 266 -13.57 13.27 -10.67
CA THR A 266 -14.88 13.17 -11.34
C THR A 266 -16.01 12.73 -10.41
N ASP A 267 -15.67 12.08 -9.30
CA ASP A 267 -16.59 11.57 -8.27
C ASP A 267 -16.59 12.40 -6.99
N VAL A 268 -16.00 13.60 -7.00
CA VAL A 268 -16.01 14.54 -5.87
C VAL A 268 -16.73 15.83 -6.30
N PRO A 269 -18.02 15.97 -6.01
CA PRO A 269 -18.77 17.19 -6.31
C PRO A 269 -18.17 18.41 -5.61
N LYS A 270 -18.20 19.57 -6.27
CA LYS A 270 -17.62 20.82 -5.72
C LYS A 270 -18.33 21.33 -4.47
N ASP A 271 -19.60 20.97 -4.31
CA ASP A 271 -20.45 21.29 -3.16
C ASP A 271 -20.41 20.20 -2.07
N HIS A 272 -19.65 19.12 -2.28
CA HIS A 272 -19.51 18.07 -1.29
C HIS A 272 -18.63 18.52 -0.11
N TRP A 273 -19.03 18.23 1.13
CA TRP A 273 -18.32 18.68 2.34
C TRP A 273 -16.84 18.25 2.41
N ALA A 274 -16.49 17.13 1.77
CA ALA A 274 -15.12 16.62 1.72
C ALA A 274 -14.25 17.27 0.63
N PHE A 275 -14.83 18.09 -0.27
CA PHE A 275 -14.17 18.59 -1.48
C PHE A 275 -12.87 19.33 -1.16
N ASP A 276 -12.91 20.28 -0.24
CA ASP A 276 -11.73 21.08 0.12
C ASP A 276 -10.66 20.23 0.80
N TYR A 277 -11.04 19.36 1.74
CA TYR A 277 -10.10 18.45 2.41
C TYR A 277 -9.37 17.54 1.41
N ILE A 278 -10.10 17.01 0.43
CA ILE A 278 -9.52 16.15 -0.62
C ILE A 278 -8.52 16.95 -1.48
N ASN A 279 -8.84 18.20 -1.83
CA ASN A 279 -7.93 19.07 -2.56
C ASN A 279 -6.70 19.47 -1.74
N THR A 280 -6.83 19.63 -0.42
CA THR A 280 -5.70 19.84 0.50
C THR A 280 -4.80 18.62 0.55
N LEU A 281 -5.35 17.40 0.66
CA LEU A 281 -4.55 16.17 0.60
C LEU A 281 -3.83 16.01 -0.73
N TYR A 282 -4.50 16.34 -1.84
CA TYR A 282 -3.90 16.30 -3.17
C TYR A 282 -2.75 17.32 -3.30
N HIS A 283 -2.95 18.55 -2.82
CA HIS A 283 -1.93 19.60 -2.79
C HIS A 283 -0.66 19.15 -2.05
N ASN A 284 -0.86 18.53 -0.88
CA ASN A 284 0.23 18.04 -0.02
C ASN A 284 0.78 16.68 -0.47
N LYS A 285 0.40 16.18 -1.65
CA LYS A 285 0.86 14.90 -2.23
C LYS A 285 0.58 13.67 -1.34
N VAL A 286 -0.39 13.78 -0.43
CA VAL A 286 -0.85 12.68 0.42
C VAL A 286 -1.70 11.69 -0.40
N THR A 287 -2.37 12.18 -1.43
CA THR A 287 -3.22 11.36 -2.31
C THR A 287 -3.10 11.78 -3.76
N SER A 288 -3.13 10.79 -4.65
CA SER A 288 -3.29 10.97 -6.11
C SER A 288 -4.69 10.59 -6.59
N GLY A 289 -5.60 10.25 -5.67
CA GLY A 289 -6.77 9.44 -5.99
C GLY A 289 -6.37 8.09 -6.57
N TYR A 290 -7.26 7.50 -7.37
CA TYR A 290 -7.06 6.20 -8.01
C TYR A 290 -6.23 6.26 -9.30
N GLY A 291 -5.95 7.45 -9.81
CA GLY A 291 -5.22 7.64 -11.08
C GLY A 291 -6.09 7.50 -12.33
N ASP A 292 -7.37 7.16 -12.18
CA ASP A 292 -8.40 7.13 -13.24
C ASP A 292 -9.28 8.39 -13.26
N GLY A 293 -8.88 9.42 -12.51
CA GLY A 293 -9.66 10.63 -12.31
C GLY A 293 -10.73 10.51 -11.23
N LYS A 294 -10.76 9.42 -10.45
CA LYS A 294 -11.62 9.28 -9.27
C LYS A 294 -10.83 9.32 -7.97
N TYR A 295 -11.50 9.74 -6.90
CA TYR A 295 -10.98 9.74 -5.54
C TYR A 295 -11.44 8.51 -4.75
N GLY A 296 -12.67 8.01 -4.96
CA GLY A 296 -13.30 6.96 -4.16
C GLY A 296 -13.89 7.46 -2.86
N LEU A 297 -14.69 8.53 -2.90
CA LEU A 297 -15.12 9.29 -1.73
C LEU A 297 -15.74 8.44 -0.60
N ASP A 298 -16.59 7.48 -0.95
CA ASP A 298 -17.32 6.62 0.00
C ASP A 298 -16.60 5.30 0.30
N ASP A 299 -15.50 5.00 -0.39
CA ASP A 299 -14.80 3.73 -0.21
C ASP A 299 -14.15 3.69 1.18
N LYS A 300 -14.12 2.48 1.77
CA LYS A 300 -13.50 2.25 3.07
C LYS A 300 -11.99 2.29 2.99
N VAL A 301 -11.37 2.86 4.03
CA VAL A 301 -9.91 2.93 4.15
C VAL A 301 -9.42 1.66 4.83
N THR A 302 -8.44 0.98 4.24
CA THR A 302 -7.75 -0.14 4.89
C THR A 302 -6.69 0.39 5.86
N ILE A 303 -6.35 -0.37 6.90
CA ILE A 303 -5.25 -0.01 7.83
C ILE A 303 -3.96 0.30 7.05
N LYS A 304 -3.67 -0.48 6.01
CA LYS A 304 -2.52 -0.24 5.13
C LYS A 304 -2.57 1.13 4.41
N HIS A 305 -3.74 1.54 3.93
CA HIS A 305 -3.90 2.85 3.30
C HIS A 305 -3.78 3.99 4.32
N LEU A 306 -4.31 3.82 5.54
CA LEU A 306 -4.12 4.77 6.64
C LEU A 306 -2.63 5.05 6.87
N HIS A 307 -1.82 4.01 7.09
CA HIS A 307 -0.39 4.18 7.33
C HIS A 307 0.30 4.84 6.14
N SER A 308 -0.10 4.49 4.91
CA SER A 308 0.46 5.13 3.70
C SER A 308 0.16 6.64 3.65
N PHE A 309 -1.02 7.08 4.10
CA PHE A 309 -1.35 8.49 4.17
C PHE A 309 -0.54 9.21 5.24
N ILE A 310 -0.48 8.66 6.46
CA ILE A 310 0.28 9.24 7.56
C ILE A 310 1.76 9.36 7.20
N ASN A 311 2.35 8.29 6.66
CA ASN A 311 3.75 8.28 6.19
C ASN A 311 4.01 9.27 5.05
N SER A 312 2.99 9.70 4.31
CA SER A 312 3.16 10.73 3.28
C SER A 312 3.19 12.14 3.87
N ILE A 313 2.65 12.31 5.09
CA ILE A 313 2.58 13.59 5.80
C ILE A 313 3.80 13.78 6.70
N THR A 314 4.25 12.72 7.38
CA THR A 314 5.29 12.81 8.44
C THR A 314 6.73 12.65 7.94
N LYS A 315 6.93 12.56 6.62
CA LYS A 315 8.26 12.45 5.98
C LYS A 315 8.96 13.79 5.77
#